data_AF-A0A970AL39-F1
#
_entry.id   AF-A0A970AL39-F1
#
_cell.length_a   1.000
_cell.length_b   1.000
_cell.length_c   1.000
_cell.angle_alpha   90.00
_cell.angle_beta   90.00
_cell.angle_gamma   90.00
#
_symmetry.space_group_name_H-M   'P 1'
#
loop_
_entity.id
_entity.type
_entity.pdbx_description
1 polymer ?
#
loop_
_entity_poly.entity_id
_entity_poly.type
_entity_poly.pdbx_seq_one_letter_code
_entity_poly.pdbx_strand_id
1 'polypeptide(L)' 'MILSGREIEKNVGKHIWIDPFNPEQLNPNSYNLRLHNELLVYTDPVL' A
#
# COMPACT_ATOMS: atom_id res chain seq x y z
N MET A 1 13.13 7.48 11.27
CA MET A 1 12.80 6.18 11.89
C MET A 1 11.70 5.55 11.05
N ILE A 2 11.79 4.26 10.73
CA ILE A 2 10.78 3.53 9.93
C ILE A 2 9.86 2.78 10.89
N LEU A 3 8.55 2.70 10.59
CA LEU A 3 7.60 1.95 11.39
C LEU A 3 7.87 0.44 11.24
N SER A 4 7.80 -0.29 12.35
CA SER A 4 7.72 -1.75 12.29
C SER A 4 6.35 -2.18 11.75
N GLY A 5 6.22 -3.42 11.26
CA GLY A 5 4.93 -3.99 10.86
C GLY A 5 3.86 -3.90 11.96
N ARG A 6 4.27 -4.09 13.23
CA ARG A 6 3.37 -3.95 14.39
C ARG A 6 2.89 -2.51 14.58
N GLU A 7 3.76 -1.52 14.37
CA GLU A 7 3.37 -0.12 14.45
C GLU A 7 2.51 0.29 13.24
N ILE A 8 2.72 -0.29 12.06
CA ILE A 8 1.81 -0.11 10.92
C ILE A 8 0.42 -0.61 11.32
N GLU A 9 0.31 -1.87 11.75
CA GLU A 9 -0.97 -2.51 12.14
C GLU A 9 -1.73 -1.71 13.21
N LYS A 10 -1.05 -1.28 14.27
CA LYS A 10 -1.64 -0.51 15.39
C LYS A 10 -2.26 0.83 14.96
N ASN A 11 -1.73 1.42 13.88
CA ASN A 11 -2.12 2.73 13.37
C ASN A 11 -3.13 2.65 12.20
N VAL A 12 -3.38 1.45 11.64
CA VAL A 12 -4.43 1.25 10.64
C VAL A 12 -5.80 1.64 11.22
N GLY A 13 -6.57 2.42 10.46
CA GLY A 13 -7.88 2.95 10.86
C GLY A 13 -7.84 4.16 11.80
N LYS A 14 -6.64 4.64 12.19
CA LYS A 14 -6.46 5.84 13.03
C LYS A 14 -5.67 6.92 12.32
N HIS A 15 -4.44 6.57 11.95
CA HIS A 15 -3.47 7.47 11.32
C HIS A 15 -2.98 6.93 9.97
N ILE A 16 -3.20 5.64 9.70
CA ILE A 16 -2.91 4.97 8.44
C ILE A 16 -4.22 4.40 7.91
N TRP A 17 -4.54 4.61 6.63
CA TRP A 17 -5.70 4.01 5.97
C TRP A 17 -5.24 3.13 4.81
N ILE A 18 -5.52 1.84 4.92
CA ILE A 18 -5.26 0.84 3.88
C ILE A 18 -6.57 0.08 3.73
N ASP A 19 -7.16 0.11 2.53
CA ASP A 19 -8.43 -0.55 2.25
C ASP A 19 -8.37 -1.24 0.87
N PRO A 20 -8.53 -2.57 0.80
CA PRO A 20 -8.65 -3.51 1.92
C PRO A 20 -7.29 -3.76 2.62
N PHE A 21 -7.31 -3.79 3.96
CA PHE A 21 -6.16 -4.21 4.76
C PHE A 21 -6.11 -5.74 4.88
N ASN A 22 -4.93 -6.33 4.63
CA ASN A 22 -4.66 -7.75 4.78
C ASN A 22 -3.38 -7.95 5.64
N PRO A 23 -3.50 -8.52 6.85
CA PRO A 23 -2.36 -8.80 7.73
C PRO A 23 -1.25 -9.64 7.09
N GLU A 24 -1.55 -10.52 6.14
CA GLU A 24 -0.55 -11.35 5.44
C GLU A 24 0.42 -10.55 4.58
N GLN A 25 0.09 -9.29 4.27
CA GLN A 25 0.94 -8.39 3.50
C GLN A 25 1.87 -7.53 4.37
N LEU A 26 1.75 -7.62 5.70
CA LEU A 26 2.66 -6.97 6.63
C LEU A 26 4.03 -7.67 6.63
N ASN A 27 5.08 -6.86 6.56
CA ASN A 27 6.47 -7.26 6.73
C ASN A 27 7.03 -6.65 8.03
N PRO A 28 8.27 -7.00 8.44
CA PRO A 28 8.87 -6.46 9.68
C PRO A 28 8.86 -4.93 9.78
N ASN A 29 8.87 -4.22 8.65
CA ASN A 29 8.89 -2.75 8.59
C ASN A 29 8.27 -2.18 7.30
N SER A 30 7.36 -2.92 6.65
CA SER A 30 6.65 -2.47 5.45
C SER A 30 5.31 -3.18 5.28
N TYR A 31 4.53 -2.77 4.28
CA TYR A 31 3.30 -3.43 3.86
C TYR A 31 3.32 -3.56 2.33
N ASN A 32 3.15 -4.77 1.80
CA ASN A 32 3.15 -5.00 0.36
C ASN A 32 1.83 -4.54 -0.27
N LEU A 33 1.88 -3.74 -1.32
CA LEU A 33 0.70 -3.39 -2.14
C LEU A 33 0.48 -4.40 -3.26
N ARG A 34 -0.71 -4.36 -3.86
CA ARG A 34 -1.08 -5.17 -5.02
C ARG A 34 -1.32 -4.27 -6.22
N LEU A 35 -0.98 -4.78 -7.41
CA LEU A 35 -1.34 -4.11 -8.65
C LEU A 35 -2.86 -4.18 -8.84
N HIS A 36 -3.46 -3.07 -9.22
CA HIS A 36 -4.88 -3.02 -9.57
C HIS A 36 -5.12 -3.62 -10.96
N ASN A 37 -6.35 -4.02 -11.29
CA ASN A 37 -6.70 -4.65 -12.56
C ASN A 37 -6.91 -3.65 -13.70
N GLU A 38 -6.83 -2.35 -13.43
CA GLU A 38 -6.96 -1.28 -14.41
C GLU A 38 -5.62 -0.62 -14.66
N LEU A 39 -5.33 -0.31 -15.92
CA LEU A 39 -4.13 0.38 -16.35
C LEU A 39 -4.54 1.53 -17.27
N LEU A 40 -3.86 2.67 -17.11
CA LEU A 40 -4.00 3.82 -18.02
C LEU A 40 -2.87 3.81 -19.04
N VAL A 41 -3.19 4.12 -20.29
CA VAL A 41 -2.23 4.22 -21.40
C VAL A 41 -2.35 5.61 -22.01
N TYR A 42 -1.21 6.30 -22.18
CA TYR A 42 -1.17 7.57 -22.90
C TYR A 42 -1.45 7.34 -24.39
N THR A 43 -2.38 8.11 -24.95
CA THR A 43 -2.76 8.01 -26.37
C THR A 43 -2.18 9.12 -27.24
N ASP A 44 -1.65 10.17 -26.61
CA ASP A 44 -1.04 11.27 -27.34
C ASP A 44 0.27 10.81 -28.01
N PRO A 45 0.56 11.28 -29.23
CA PRO A 45 1.82 10.98 -29.90
C PRO A 45 3.00 11.51 -29.07
N VAL A 46 4.04 10.69 -28.93
CA VAL A 46 5.31 11.15 -28.37
C VAL A 46 5.94 12.08 -29.40
N LEU A 47 6.13 13.34 -29.03
CA LEU A 47 6.81 14.36 -29.84
C LEU A 47 8.32 14.13 -29.90
#